data_AF-A0AAV5R9Z2-F1
#
_entry.id   AF-A0AAV5R9Z2-F1
#
_cell.length_a   1.000
_cell.length_b   1.000
_cell.length_c   1.000
_cell.angle_alpha   90.00
_cell.angle_beta   90.00
_cell.angle_gamma   90.00
#
_symmetry.space_group_name_H-M   'P 1'
#
loop_
_entity.id
_entity.type
_entity.pdbx_description
1 polymer ?
#
loop_
_entity_poly.entity_id
_entity_poly.type
_entity_poly.pdbx_seq_one_letter_code
_entity_poly.pdbx_strand_id
1 'polypeptide(L)'
;MSDIIHKSPKNTTQDLDIDFDSLLNLEESFYQESYDEAFKIGEEHSFRDGKLLGIQTGFQRFILIGALKKASNLLMEINNAKLSKENKDDNPKIEKYLSSLSNILSLINEFYKDSLINVTNTPEDVDIYEKNIKTIRSKSKILFSQLGEKSFYPEIENNCKEIAGEIPTTQINGQEDNMW
;
A
#
# COMPACT_ATOMS: atom_id res chain seq x y z
N MET A 1 71.23 -54.48 44.05
CA MET A 1 70.29 -54.41 42.91
C MET A 1 68.89 -54.34 43.52
N SER A 2 68.37 -53.15 43.85
CA SER A 2 67.67 -52.20 42.96
C SER A 2 66.49 -52.92 42.27
N ASP A 3 65.23 -52.61 42.54
CA ASP A 3 64.62 -51.32 42.20
C ASP A 3 63.43 -50.95 43.11
N ILE A 4 63.43 -49.69 43.58
CA ILE A 4 62.30 -49.03 44.22
C ILE A 4 61.45 -48.44 43.10
N ILE A 5 60.22 -48.95 42.92
CA ILE A 5 59.26 -48.42 41.95
C ILE A 5 58.75 -47.08 42.47
N HIS A 6 59.34 -45.99 42.00
CA HIS A 6 58.84 -44.64 42.24
C HIS A 6 57.57 -44.44 41.42
N LYS A 7 56.41 -44.67 42.04
CA LYS A 7 55.10 -44.38 41.43
C LYS A 7 54.88 -42.86 41.54
N SER A 8 55.26 -42.11 40.51
CA SER A 8 54.95 -40.68 40.42
C SER A 8 53.43 -40.47 40.50
N PRO A 9 52.94 -39.45 41.22
CA PRO A 9 51.52 -39.14 41.26
C PRO A 9 51.10 -38.72 39.85
N LYS A 10 50.09 -39.40 39.29
CA LYS A 10 49.38 -38.90 38.11
C LYS A 10 48.68 -37.63 38.54
N ASN A 11 49.32 -36.49 38.31
CA ASN A 11 48.66 -35.20 38.41
C ASN A 11 47.66 -35.18 37.26
N THR A 12 46.41 -35.55 37.54
CA THR A 12 45.29 -35.32 36.64
C THR A 12 45.01 -33.82 36.70
N THR A 13 45.89 -33.04 36.08
CA THR A 13 45.49 -31.75 35.52
C THR A 13 44.49 -32.14 34.44
N GLN A 14 43.19 -32.02 34.74
CA GLN A 14 42.22 -31.86 33.68
C GLN A 14 42.69 -30.59 32.97
N ASP A 15 43.40 -30.75 31.85
CA ASP A 15 43.61 -29.67 30.91
C ASP A 15 42.21 -29.21 30.54
N LEU A 16 41.79 -28.12 31.18
CA LEU A 16 40.74 -27.27 30.67
C LEU A 16 41.33 -26.74 29.37
N ASP A 17 41.09 -27.47 28.28
CA ASP A 17 41.40 -27.06 26.92
C ASP A 17 40.43 -25.91 26.60
N ILE A 18 40.72 -24.77 27.21
CA ILE A 18 40.01 -23.52 27.00
C ILE A 18 40.44 -23.08 25.62
N ASP A 19 39.50 -23.09 24.68
CA ASP A 19 39.68 -22.55 23.35
C ASP A 19 39.86 -21.04 23.43
N PHE A 20 41.12 -20.62 23.66
CA PHE A 20 41.50 -19.22 23.76
C PHE A 20 41.28 -18.49 22.44
N ASP A 21 41.26 -19.18 21.30
CA ASP A 21 40.94 -18.59 20.00
C ASP A 21 39.45 -18.25 19.90
N SER A 22 38.56 -19.11 20.42
CA SER A 22 37.14 -18.80 20.56
C SER A 22 36.90 -17.62 21.53
N LEU A 23 37.66 -17.55 22.63
CA LEU A 23 37.54 -16.43 23.58
C LEU A 23 38.07 -15.11 22.98
N LEU A 24 39.14 -15.16 22.18
CA LEU A 24 39.70 -13.99 21.50
C LEU A 24 38.74 -13.40 20.46
N ASN A 25 38.00 -14.27 19.77
CA ASN A 25 37.04 -13.91 18.72
C ASN A 25 35.60 -13.85 19.24
N LEU A 26 35.40 -13.89 20.56
CA LEU A 26 34.07 -13.95 21.17
C LEU A 26 33.24 -12.70 20.83
N GLU A 27 33.86 -11.52 20.90
CA GLU A 27 33.21 -10.25 20.55
C GLU A 27 32.78 -10.23 19.07
N GLU A 28 33.67 -10.63 18.16
CA GLU A 28 33.36 -10.70 16.72
C GLU A 28 32.27 -11.74 16.42
N SER A 29 32.27 -12.87 17.14
CA SER A 29 31.21 -13.88 17.06
C SER A 29 29.86 -13.33 17.51
N PHE A 30 29.82 -12.59 18.62
CA PHE A 30 28.58 -11.94 19.09
C PHE A 30 28.10 -10.82 18.16
N TYR A 31 29.00 -10.04 17.56
CA TYR A 31 28.61 -9.05 16.55
C TYR A 31 28.02 -9.70 15.32
N GLN A 32 28.65 -10.77 14.81
CA GLN A 32 28.17 -11.48 13.64
C GLN A 32 26.80 -12.13 13.93
N GLU A 33 26.65 -12.79 15.08
CA GLU A 33 25.38 -13.37 15.51
C GLU A 33 24.28 -12.31 15.65
N SER A 34 24.58 -11.20 16.32
CA SER A 34 23.62 -10.11 16.51
C SER A 34 23.25 -9.43 15.19
N TYR A 35 24.21 -9.27 14.28
CA TYR A 35 23.97 -8.71 12.95
C TYR A 35 23.08 -9.65 12.12
N ASP A 36 23.38 -10.94 12.09
CA ASP A 36 22.62 -11.92 11.33
C ASP A 36 21.19 -12.07 11.89
N GLU A 37 21.04 -12.03 13.22
CA GLU A 37 19.74 -12.01 13.88
C GLU A 37 18.95 -10.74 13.55
N ALA A 38 19.57 -9.56 13.69
CA ALA A 38 18.94 -8.29 13.37
C ALA A 38 18.57 -8.18 11.89
N PHE A 39 19.43 -8.67 10.99
CA PHE A 39 19.18 -8.71 9.55
C PHE A 39 17.97 -9.60 9.24
N LYS A 40 17.92 -10.81 9.81
CA LYS A 40 16.80 -11.74 9.61
C LYS A 40 15.48 -11.17 10.15
N ILE A 41 15.49 -10.61 11.35
CA ILE A 41 14.32 -9.94 11.93
C ILE A 41 13.90 -8.77 11.03
N GLY A 42 14.86 -7.95 10.59
CA GLY A 42 14.63 -6.82 9.69
C GLY A 42 13.99 -7.24 8.36
N GLU A 43 14.47 -8.32 7.75
CA GLU A 43 13.91 -8.87 6.51
C GLU A 43 12.46 -9.36 6.72
N GLU A 44 12.21 -10.13 7.78
CA GLU A 44 10.87 -10.64 8.10
C GLU A 44 9.87 -9.51 8.38
N HIS A 45 10.29 -8.49 9.13
CA HIS A 45 9.48 -7.31 9.40
C HIS A 45 9.22 -6.51 8.13
N SER A 46 10.25 -6.20 7.34
CA SER A 46 10.12 -5.45 6.09
C SER A 46 9.18 -6.14 5.11
N PHE A 47 9.24 -7.47 5.02
CA PHE A 47 8.34 -8.25 4.18
C PHE A 47 6.89 -8.15 4.64
N ARG A 48 6.64 -8.28 5.94
CA ARG A 48 5.28 -8.17 6.51
C ARG A 48 4.71 -6.77 6.34
N ASP A 49 5.50 -5.74 6.61
CA ASP A 49 5.09 -4.35 6.52
C ASP A 49 4.80 -3.96 5.07
N GLY A 50 5.66 -4.37 4.13
CA GLY A 50 5.43 -4.19 2.70
C GLY A 50 4.13 -4.84 2.23
N LYS A 51 3.84 -6.07 2.69
CA LYS A 51 2.58 -6.76 2.38
C LYS A 51 1.37 -6.04 2.95
N LEU A 52 1.43 -5.61 4.21
CA LEU A 52 0.34 -4.88 4.86
C LEU A 52 0.05 -3.56 4.15
N LEU A 53 1.10 -2.80 3.84
CA LEU A 53 1.01 -1.55 3.11
C LEU A 53 0.39 -1.74 1.71
N GLY A 54 0.80 -2.80 1.00
CA GLY A 54 0.23 -3.14 -0.29
C GLY A 54 -1.27 -3.43 -0.23
N ILE A 55 -1.70 -4.21 0.78
CA ILE A 55 -3.13 -4.52 1.00
C ILE A 55 -3.92 -3.25 1.34
N GLN A 56 -3.42 -2.44 2.27
CA GLN A 56 -4.07 -1.19 2.67
C GLN A 56 -4.21 -0.24 1.49
N THR A 57 -3.12 -0.03 0.74
CA THR A 57 -3.11 0.85 -0.43
C THR A 57 -4.08 0.34 -1.50
N GLY A 58 -4.08 -0.96 -1.77
CA GLY A 58 -5.02 -1.59 -2.71
C GLY A 58 -6.48 -1.40 -2.30
N PHE A 59 -6.79 -1.59 -1.02
CA PHE A 59 -8.13 -1.39 -0.49
C PHE A 59 -8.61 0.06 -0.65
N GLN A 60 -7.75 1.04 -0.31
CA GLN A 60 -8.08 2.46 -0.46
C GLN A 60 -8.36 2.84 -1.94
N ARG A 61 -7.54 2.33 -2.86
CA ARG A 61 -7.74 2.51 -4.30
C ARG A 61 -9.07 1.92 -4.77
N PHE A 62 -9.38 0.71 -4.32
CA PHE A 62 -10.62 0.00 -4.65
C PHE A 62 -11.86 0.78 -4.21
N ILE A 63 -11.89 1.23 -2.94
CA ILE A 63 -13.01 2.00 -2.38
C ILE A 63 -13.23 3.29 -3.17
N LEU A 64 -12.16 4.03 -3.46
CA LEU A 64 -12.26 5.29 -4.20
C LEU A 64 -12.80 5.09 -5.62
N ILE A 65 -12.29 4.10 -6.37
CA ILE A 65 -12.76 3.80 -7.73
C ILE A 65 -14.26 3.43 -7.69
N GLY A 66 -14.64 2.54 -6.77
CA GLY A 66 -16.03 2.09 -6.64
C GLY A 66 -16.98 3.24 -6.28
N ALA A 67 -16.58 4.11 -5.36
CA ALA A 67 -17.36 5.27 -4.95
C ALA A 67 -17.55 6.25 -6.12
N LEU A 68 -16.48 6.59 -6.84
CA LEU A 68 -16.55 7.49 -8.00
C LEU A 68 -17.37 6.91 -9.16
N LYS A 69 -17.30 5.59 -9.39
CA LYS A 69 -18.14 4.89 -10.36
C LYS A 69 -19.61 5.05 -10.04
N LYS A 70 -19.99 4.72 -8.80
CA LYS A 70 -21.38 4.77 -8.36
C LYS A 70 -21.93 6.20 -8.33
N ALA A 71 -21.13 7.15 -7.89
CA ALA A 71 -21.47 8.57 -7.93
C ALA A 71 -21.70 9.08 -9.36
N SER A 72 -20.82 8.71 -10.29
CA SER A 72 -20.93 9.10 -11.70
C SER A 72 -22.19 8.50 -12.34
N ASN A 73 -22.49 7.23 -12.07
CA ASN A 73 -23.72 6.57 -12.54
C ASN A 73 -24.97 7.24 -11.97
N LEU A 74 -25.00 7.53 -10.66
CA LEU A 74 -26.13 8.19 -10.01
C LEU A 74 -26.40 9.56 -10.63
N LEU A 75 -25.36 10.37 -10.83
CA LEU A 75 -25.49 11.67 -11.48
C LEU A 75 -25.97 11.53 -12.93
N MET A 76 -25.49 10.53 -13.66
CA MET A 76 -25.97 10.25 -15.02
C MET A 76 -27.45 9.89 -15.04
N GLU A 77 -27.91 9.01 -14.15
CA GLU A 77 -29.32 8.62 -14.01
C GLU A 77 -30.21 9.81 -13.64
N ILE A 78 -29.81 10.62 -12.66
CA ILE A 78 -30.56 11.81 -12.23
C ILE A 78 -30.70 12.80 -13.40
N ASN A 79 -29.63 13.07 -14.13
CA ASN A 79 -29.67 14.04 -15.23
C ASN A 79 -30.41 13.50 -16.47
N ASN A 80 -30.34 12.20 -16.75
CA ASN A 80 -31.18 11.57 -17.77
C ASN A 80 -32.67 11.64 -17.40
N ALA A 81 -33.02 11.43 -16.13
CA ALA A 81 -34.39 11.58 -15.66
C ALA A 81 -34.89 13.03 -15.79
N LYS A 82 -34.03 14.04 -15.55
CA LYS A 82 -34.36 15.46 -15.79
C LYS A 82 -34.63 15.74 -17.27
N LEU A 83 -33.77 15.25 -18.17
CA LEU A 83 -33.96 15.36 -19.62
C LEU A 83 -35.19 14.66 -20.16
N SER A 84 -35.70 13.62 -19.47
CA SER A 84 -36.94 12.97 -19.87
C SER A 84 -38.20 13.77 -19.52
N LYS A 85 -38.10 14.72 -18.59
CA LYS A 85 -39.21 15.57 -18.10
C LYS A 85 -39.24 16.94 -18.77
N GLU A 86 -38.10 17.43 -19.26
CA GLU A 86 -37.96 18.69 -20.00
C GLU A 86 -37.78 18.40 -21.50
N ASN A 87 -38.21 19.28 -22.41
CA ASN A 87 -37.97 19.08 -23.84
C ASN A 87 -36.46 19.12 -24.13
N LYS A 88 -35.96 18.14 -24.89
CA LYS A 88 -34.52 17.94 -25.18
C LYS A 88 -33.80 19.17 -25.76
N ASP A 89 -34.52 20.10 -26.38
CA ASP A 89 -33.96 21.28 -27.04
C ASP A 89 -33.55 22.41 -26.08
N ASP A 90 -33.95 22.36 -24.79
CA ASP A 90 -33.79 23.52 -23.89
C ASP A 90 -32.41 23.61 -23.21
N ASN A 91 -31.53 22.60 -23.28
CA ASN A 91 -30.28 22.64 -22.50
C ASN A 91 -29.05 21.90 -23.09
N PRO A 92 -28.38 22.47 -24.13
CA PRO A 92 -27.17 21.90 -24.75
C PRO A 92 -25.97 21.78 -23.81
N LYS A 93 -26.04 22.36 -22.60
CA LYS A 93 -25.01 22.20 -21.56
C LYS A 93 -25.09 20.85 -20.87
N ILE A 94 -26.29 20.31 -20.64
CA ILE A 94 -26.49 19.04 -19.96
C ILE A 94 -25.92 17.88 -20.79
N GLU A 95 -26.11 17.91 -22.11
CA GLU A 95 -25.56 16.88 -23.02
C GLU A 95 -24.02 16.85 -23.00
N LYS A 96 -23.36 18.02 -22.89
CA LYS A 96 -21.91 18.11 -22.70
C LYS A 96 -21.46 17.54 -21.35
N TYR A 97 -22.24 17.73 -20.29
CA TYR A 97 -21.94 17.13 -19.00
C TYR A 97 -22.13 15.61 -18.99
N LEU A 98 -23.15 15.10 -19.68
CA LEU A 98 -23.39 13.67 -19.82
C LEU A 98 -22.30 12.97 -20.64
N SER A 99 -21.84 13.57 -21.73
CA SER A 99 -20.69 13.04 -22.48
C SER A 99 -19.38 13.12 -21.66
N SER A 100 -19.25 14.11 -20.79
CA SER A 100 -18.13 14.17 -19.84
C SER A 100 -18.21 13.07 -18.77
N LEU A 101 -19.41 12.76 -18.27
CA LEU A 101 -19.65 11.65 -17.34
C LEU A 101 -19.38 10.30 -17.99
N SER A 102 -19.80 10.09 -19.23
CA SER A 102 -19.52 8.84 -19.95
C SER A 102 -18.02 8.62 -20.18
N ASN A 103 -17.27 9.69 -20.46
CA ASN A 103 -15.81 9.63 -20.55
C ASN A 103 -15.16 9.23 -19.21
N ILE A 104 -15.64 9.79 -18.09
CA ILE A 104 -15.18 9.40 -16.74
C ILE A 104 -15.48 7.91 -16.50
N LEU A 105 -16.68 7.46 -16.82
CA LEU A 105 -17.07 6.06 -16.65
C LEU A 105 -16.25 5.11 -17.54
N SER A 106 -15.89 5.52 -18.76
CA SER A 106 -14.98 4.76 -19.62
C SER A 106 -13.62 4.55 -18.96
N LEU A 107 -13.00 5.63 -18.47
CA LEU A 107 -11.71 5.56 -17.77
C LEU A 107 -11.79 4.70 -16.51
N ILE A 108 -12.91 4.76 -15.79
CA ILE A 108 -13.15 3.91 -14.62
C ILE A 108 -13.30 2.44 -15.04
N ASN A 109 -13.99 2.15 -16.14
CA ASN A 109 -14.21 0.79 -16.62
C ASN A 109 -12.94 0.12 -17.15
N GLU A 110 -11.91 0.89 -17.54
CA GLU A 110 -10.58 0.34 -17.86
C GLU A 110 -9.97 -0.44 -16.69
N PHE A 111 -10.33 -0.11 -15.45
CA PHE A 111 -9.89 -0.87 -14.27
C PHE A 111 -10.60 -2.22 -14.10
N TYR A 112 -11.68 -2.47 -14.85
CA TYR A 112 -12.51 -3.66 -14.69
C TYR A 112 -12.25 -4.64 -15.83
N LYS A 113 -12.03 -5.90 -15.47
CA LYS A 113 -12.03 -7.05 -16.38
C LYS A 113 -13.03 -8.07 -15.86
N ASP A 114 -13.96 -8.50 -16.70
CA ASP A 114 -15.01 -9.45 -16.32
C ASP A 114 -15.82 -9.02 -15.08
N SER A 115 -16.08 -7.71 -14.96
CA SER A 115 -16.76 -7.07 -13.80
C SER A 115 -15.98 -7.09 -12.48
N LEU A 116 -14.74 -7.59 -12.46
CA LEU A 116 -13.83 -7.54 -11.33
C LEU A 116 -12.77 -6.46 -11.56
N ILE A 117 -12.32 -5.80 -10.49
CA ILE A 117 -11.21 -4.84 -10.61
C ILE A 117 -9.93 -5.65 -10.80
N ASN A 118 -9.29 -5.49 -11.95
CA ASN A 118 -8.03 -6.17 -12.25
C ASN A 118 -6.87 -5.31 -11.73
N VAL A 119 -6.36 -5.62 -10.54
CA VAL A 119 -5.18 -4.96 -9.97
C VAL A 119 -4.15 -6.04 -9.68
N THR A 120 -3.31 -6.37 -10.67
CA THR A 120 -2.25 -7.38 -10.46
C THR A 120 -1.06 -6.84 -9.67
N ASN A 121 -1.14 -5.57 -9.22
CA ASN A 121 -0.09 -4.83 -8.51
C ASN A 121 1.28 -4.85 -9.24
N THR A 122 1.27 -5.09 -10.55
CA THR A 122 2.47 -4.94 -11.38
C THR A 122 2.85 -3.46 -11.46
N PRO A 123 4.14 -3.13 -11.64
CA PRO A 123 4.58 -1.74 -11.83
C PRO A 123 3.80 -1.03 -12.94
N GLU A 124 3.52 -1.73 -14.04
CA GLU A 124 2.77 -1.20 -15.18
C GLU A 124 1.31 -0.88 -14.82
N ASP A 125 0.64 -1.77 -14.08
CA ASP A 125 -0.74 -1.56 -13.62
C ASP A 125 -0.82 -0.37 -12.65
N VAL A 126 0.20 -0.20 -11.79
CA VAL A 126 0.28 0.92 -10.84
C VAL A 126 0.42 2.25 -11.59
N ASP A 127 1.27 2.32 -12.61
CA ASP A 127 1.47 3.51 -13.43
C ASP A 127 0.20 3.91 -14.18
N ILE A 128 -0.49 2.94 -14.78
CA ILE A 128 -1.78 3.15 -15.46
C ILE A 128 -2.81 3.68 -14.45
N TYR A 129 -2.88 3.05 -13.28
CA TYR A 129 -3.76 3.50 -12.20
C TYR A 129 -3.49 4.94 -11.79
N GLU A 130 -2.23 5.31 -11.53
CA GLU A 130 -1.88 6.66 -11.10
C GLU A 130 -2.23 7.72 -12.12
N LYS A 131 -1.99 7.44 -13.41
CA LYS A 131 -2.32 8.35 -14.50
C LYS A 131 -3.83 8.55 -14.63
N ASN A 132 -4.58 7.45 -14.61
CA ASN A 132 -6.03 7.47 -14.79
C ASN A 132 -6.73 8.08 -13.58
N ILE A 133 -6.35 7.73 -12.35
CA ILE A 133 -7.00 8.25 -11.14
C ILE A 133 -6.80 9.78 -10.99
N LYS A 134 -5.62 10.32 -11.29
CA LYS A 134 -5.37 11.78 -11.28
C LYS A 134 -6.34 12.50 -12.24
N THR A 135 -6.53 11.92 -13.42
CA THR A 135 -7.44 12.45 -14.44
C THR A 135 -8.91 12.33 -14.02
N ILE A 136 -9.32 11.17 -13.48
CA ILE A 136 -10.68 10.92 -13.01
C ILE A 136 -11.03 11.86 -11.86
N ARG A 137 -10.15 12.02 -10.86
CA ARG A 137 -10.39 12.89 -9.70
C ARG A 137 -10.57 14.35 -10.10
N SER A 138 -9.68 14.87 -10.93
CA SER A 138 -9.76 16.26 -11.41
C SER A 138 -11.03 16.52 -12.22
N LYS A 139 -11.36 15.62 -13.17
CA LYS A 139 -12.60 15.72 -13.96
C LYS A 139 -13.84 15.58 -13.08
N SER A 140 -13.88 14.63 -12.16
CA SER A 140 -15.03 14.41 -11.26
C SER A 140 -15.29 15.62 -10.38
N LYS A 141 -14.24 16.19 -9.77
CA LYS A 141 -14.35 17.40 -8.93
C LYS A 141 -14.98 18.56 -9.69
N ILE A 142 -14.51 18.83 -10.91
CA ILE A 142 -15.03 19.92 -11.75
C ILE A 142 -16.46 19.61 -12.19
N LEU A 143 -16.70 18.40 -12.69
CA LEU A 143 -17.98 18.03 -13.29
C LEU A 143 -19.10 17.95 -12.26
N PHE A 144 -18.85 17.41 -11.07
CA PHE A 144 -19.85 17.34 -10.00
C PHE A 144 -20.22 18.77 -9.55
N SER A 145 -19.23 19.66 -9.46
CA SER A 145 -19.47 21.09 -9.22
C SER A 145 -20.27 21.76 -10.34
N GLN A 146 -20.07 21.38 -11.61
CA GLN A 146 -20.80 21.94 -12.75
C GLN A 146 -22.25 21.45 -12.82
N LEU A 147 -22.51 20.23 -12.34
CA LEU A 147 -23.85 19.65 -12.23
C LEU A 147 -24.68 20.20 -11.05
N GLY A 148 -24.11 21.15 -10.29
CA GLY A 148 -24.77 21.81 -9.15
C GLY A 148 -24.43 21.19 -7.78
N GLU A 149 -23.74 20.05 -7.77
CA GLU A 149 -23.46 19.25 -6.58
C GLU A 149 -22.03 19.52 -6.07
N LYS A 150 -21.78 20.75 -5.60
CA LYS A 150 -20.44 21.21 -5.21
C LYS A 150 -19.85 20.46 -4.00
N SER A 151 -20.68 20.06 -3.04
CA SER A 151 -20.25 19.34 -1.83
C SER A 151 -20.15 17.83 -2.04
N PHE A 152 -20.73 17.30 -3.11
CA PHE A 152 -20.83 15.86 -3.31
C PHE A 152 -19.48 15.17 -3.52
N TYR A 153 -18.57 15.77 -4.30
CA TYR A 153 -17.21 15.25 -4.44
C TYR A 153 -16.43 15.21 -3.11
N PRO A 154 -16.31 16.32 -2.34
CA PRO A 154 -15.60 16.28 -1.07
C PRO A 154 -16.26 15.39 -0.02
N GLU A 155 -17.59 15.26 -0.01
CA GLU A 155 -18.29 14.30 0.86
C GLU A 155 -17.90 12.85 0.54
N ILE A 156 -17.89 12.46 -0.75
CA ILE A 156 -17.45 11.13 -1.17
C ILE A 156 -16.00 10.89 -0.74
N GLU A 157 -15.13 11.88 -0.94
CA GLU A 157 -13.72 11.76 -0.59
C GLU A 157 -13.52 11.57 0.92
N ASN A 158 -14.23 12.36 1.74
CA ASN A 158 -14.18 12.23 3.20
C ASN A 158 -14.71 10.87 3.67
N ASN A 159 -15.84 10.40 3.12
CA ASN A 159 -16.36 9.07 3.45
C ASN A 159 -15.37 7.96 3.08
N CYS A 160 -14.69 8.07 1.93
CA CYS A 160 -13.65 7.12 1.55
C CYS A 160 -12.47 7.14 2.55
N LYS A 161 -12.08 8.32 3.04
CA LYS A 161 -11.02 8.47 4.05
C LYS A 161 -11.44 7.90 5.41
N GLU A 162 -12.68 8.11 5.83
CA GLU A 162 -13.19 7.54 7.09
C GLU A 162 -13.23 6.01 7.06
N ILE A 163 -13.59 5.42 5.91
CA ILE A 163 -13.70 3.97 5.75
C ILE A 163 -12.33 3.30 5.56
N ALA A 164 -11.46 3.89 4.73
CA ALA A 164 -10.21 3.26 4.29
C ALA A 164 -8.95 3.87 4.92
N GLY A 165 -9.10 4.88 5.78
CA GLY A 165 -8.00 5.69 6.28
C GLY A 165 -7.45 6.65 5.22
N GLU A 166 -6.44 7.44 5.61
CA GLU A 166 -5.73 8.28 4.65
C GLU A 166 -4.85 7.42 3.74
N ILE A 167 -4.92 7.68 2.43
CA ILE A 167 -3.92 7.21 1.48
C ILE A 167 -2.66 8.03 1.76
N PRO A 168 -1.54 7.44 2.19
CA PRO A 168 -0.29 8.18 2.22
C PRO A 168 0.02 8.62 0.77
N THR A 169 -0.15 9.91 0.50
CA THR A 169 0.07 10.51 -0.82
C THR A 169 1.55 10.64 -1.18
N THR A 170 2.41 10.35 -0.23
CA THR A 170 3.85 10.21 -0.38
C THR A 170 4.20 8.76 -0.06
N GLN A 171 5.09 8.16 -0.85
CA GLN A 171 5.93 7.08 -0.33
C GLN A 171 6.35 7.48 1.09
N ILE A 172 6.32 6.54 2.02
CA ILE A 172 6.71 6.75 3.41
C ILE A 172 8.15 7.26 3.38
N ASN A 173 8.35 8.58 3.25
CA ASN A 173 9.61 9.22 3.49
C ASN A 173 9.82 8.96 4.96
N GLY A 174 10.80 8.11 5.27
CA GLY A 174 11.11 7.69 6.62
C GLY A 174 11.19 8.89 7.53
N GLN A 175 10.12 9.16 8.26
CA GLN A 175 10.27 9.80 9.55
C GLN A 175 10.74 8.69 10.47
N GLU A 176 12.06 8.51 10.48
CA GLU A 176 12.85 7.70 11.41
C GLU A 176 12.78 8.26 12.85
N ASP A 177 11.83 9.15 13.15
CA ASP A 177 11.75 9.86 14.42
C ASP A 177 11.25 9.00 15.59
N ASN A 178 10.94 7.72 15.37
CA ASN A 178 10.54 6.78 16.42
C ASN A 178 11.25 5.42 16.30
N MET A 179 12.56 5.44 16.06
CA MET A 179 13.42 4.28 16.29
C MET A 179 14.50 4.60 17.33
N TRP A 180 14.10 5.11 18.50
CA TRP A 180 14.76 4.98 19.81
C TRP A 180 13.73 5.26 20.91
#